data_AF-A0A7J8NDW1-F1
#
_entry.id   AF-A0A7J8NDW1-F1
#
_cell.length_a   1.000
_cell.length_b   1.000
_cell.length_c   1.000
_cell.angle_alpha   90.00
_cell.angle_beta   90.00
_cell.angle_gamma   90.00
#
_symmetry.space_group_name_H-M   'P 1'
#
loop_
_entity.id
_entity.type
_entity.pdbx_description
1 polymer ?
#
loop_
_entity_poly.entity_id
_entity_poly.type
_entity_poly.pdbx_seq_one_letter_code
_entity_poly.pdbx_strand_id
1 'polypeptide(L)'
;MSKKVVGQSEPMETRGRARKASRLRGLLSALEDRVVTLKDSMRDVNERIDDVDDRLIDGLQTMNEQSRDFETIATTMALSTRIEDLEGELALCRTAVGKRVSSATLSNEDVSKPKEFMRTRSVCDVDNFLWKMENYFRAKGITNDAVKLYPEFVEEKAQAKLQWIIQQGTEMEQRGVQKLSEAMTVV
;
A
#
# COMPACT_ATOMS: atom_id res chain seq x y z
N MET A 1 87.91 99.12 -6.28
CA MET A 1 88.14 97.78 -5.68
C MET A 1 86.78 97.20 -5.30
N SER A 2 86.12 96.50 -6.24
CA SER A 2 84.76 95.97 -6.05
C SER A 2 84.81 94.56 -5.49
N LYS A 3 84.30 94.34 -4.27
CA LYS A 3 84.05 92.99 -3.73
C LYS A 3 82.56 92.70 -3.81
N LYS A 4 82.20 91.82 -4.75
CA LYS A 4 80.86 91.26 -4.93
C LYS A 4 80.70 90.11 -3.94
N VAL A 5 79.97 90.34 -2.84
CA VAL A 5 79.52 89.26 -1.94
C VAL A 5 78.28 88.64 -2.58
N VAL A 6 78.47 87.47 -3.19
CA VAL A 6 77.36 86.60 -3.60
C VAL A 6 76.87 85.89 -2.35
N GLY A 7 75.83 86.43 -1.74
CA GLY A 7 75.03 85.71 -0.76
C GLY A 7 74.19 84.67 -1.48
N GLN A 8 74.54 83.39 -1.35
CA GLN A 8 73.63 82.30 -1.67
C GLN A 8 72.54 82.25 -0.59
N SER A 9 71.41 82.90 -0.84
CA SER A 9 70.16 82.63 -0.12
C SER A 9 69.32 81.66 -0.96
N GLU A 10 69.48 80.35 -0.72
CA GLU A 10 68.48 79.39 -1.19
C GLU A 10 67.12 79.70 -0.52
N PRO A 11 66.00 79.61 -1.23
CA PRO A 11 64.73 80.13 -0.75
C PRO A 11 64.15 79.19 0.32
N MET A 12 64.04 79.71 1.54
CA MET A 12 63.44 79.07 2.72
C MET A 12 62.01 78.49 2.48
N GLU A 13 61.35 78.93 1.42
CA GLU A 13 60.02 78.51 0.97
C GLU A 13 59.95 77.05 0.48
N THR A 14 61.00 76.54 -0.19
CA THR A 14 61.01 75.18 -0.77
C THR A 14 61.11 74.09 0.31
N ARG A 15 61.82 74.39 1.42
CA ARG A 15 61.96 73.49 2.58
C ARG A 15 60.65 73.32 3.36
N GLY A 16 59.77 74.33 3.38
CA GLY A 16 58.44 74.22 3.96
C GLY A 16 57.52 73.33 3.13
N ARG A 17 57.56 73.48 1.80
CA ARG A 17 56.79 72.67 0.85
C ARG A 17 57.17 71.20 0.88
N ALA A 18 58.47 70.89 0.92
CA ALA A 18 58.97 69.51 1.01
C ALA A 18 58.49 68.80 2.30
N ARG A 19 58.50 69.50 3.44
CA ARG A 19 58.01 68.97 4.73
C ARG A 19 56.49 68.74 4.74
N LYS A 20 55.72 69.59 4.06
CA LYS A 20 54.27 69.37 3.89
C LYS A 20 54.01 68.15 3.00
N ALA A 21 54.74 68.02 1.89
CA ALA A 21 54.63 66.88 0.99
C ALA A 21 55.01 65.54 1.65
N SER A 22 56.04 65.52 2.51
CA SER A 22 56.41 64.31 3.25
C SER A 22 55.36 63.90 4.28
N ARG A 23 54.76 64.88 4.99
CA ARG A 23 53.64 64.61 5.92
C ARG A 23 52.43 64.03 5.21
N LEU A 24 52.06 64.58 4.05
CA LEU A 24 50.96 64.06 3.24
C LEU A 24 51.23 62.62 2.77
N ARG A 25 52.46 62.31 2.35
CA ARG A 25 52.85 60.94 2.01
C ARG A 25 52.72 59.97 3.19
N GLY A 26 53.15 60.38 4.38
CA GLY A 26 53.02 59.55 5.59
C GLY A 26 51.54 59.28 5.95
N LEU A 27 50.68 60.29 5.81
CA LEU A 27 49.23 60.12 6.04
C LEU A 27 48.56 59.25 4.98
N LEU A 28 48.96 59.37 3.71
CA LEU A 28 48.46 58.50 2.64
C LEU A 28 48.87 57.04 2.88
N SER A 29 50.12 56.78 3.23
CA SER A 29 50.59 55.43 3.58
C SER A 29 49.79 54.85 4.74
N ALA A 30 49.56 55.63 5.80
CA ALA A 30 48.75 55.17 6.94
C ALA A 30 47.28 54.92 6.57
N LEU A 31 46.73 55.65 5.59
CA LEU A 31 45.39 55.41 5.09
C LEU A 31 45.34 54.14 4.23
N GLU A 32 46.34 53.93 3.37
CA GLU A 32 46.49 52.73 2.56
C GLU A 32 46.55 51.48 3.44
N ASP A 33 47.38 51.50 4.50
CA ASP A 33 47.46 50.39 5.46
C ASP A 33 46.11 50.09 6.12
N ARG A 34 45.38 51.13 6.54
CA ARG A 34 44.04 50.95 7.13
C ARG A 34 43.02 50.39 6.14
N VAL A 35 43.10 50.76 4.86
CA VAL A 35 42.22 50.22 3.81
C VAL A 35 42.53 48.75 3.56
N VAL A 36 43.80 48.35 3.58
CA VAL A 36 44.20 46.94 3.50
C VAL A 36 43.64 46.15 4.69
N THR A 37 43.87 46.63 5.93
CA THR A 37 43.34 45.98 7.13
C THR A 37 41.81 45.88 7.12
N LEU A 38 41.12 46.93 6.68
CA LEU A 38 39.65 46.91 6.57
C LEU A 38 39.17 45.91 5.54
N LYS A 39 39.85 45.82 4.40
CA LYS A 39 39.53 44.84 3.34
C LYS A 39 39.67 43.41 3.85
N ASP A 40 40.72 43.13 4.62
CA ASP A 40 40.91 41.81 5.20
C ASP A 40 39.87 41.49 6.28
N SER A 41 39.53 42.46 7.13
CA SER A 41 38.44 42.29 8.10
C SER A 41 37.08 42.09 7.42
N MET A 42 36.79 42.79 6.32
CA MET A 42 35.56 42.63 5.57
C MET A 42 35.47 41.24 4.92
N ARG A 43 36.60 40.69 4.47
CA ARG A 43 36.69 39.31 3.98
C ARG A 43 36.34 38.31 5.07
N ASP A 44 36.90 38.47 6.27
CA ASP A 44 36.62 37.60 7.42
C ASP A 44 35.13 37.65 7.83
N VAL A 45 34.53 38.85 7.81
CA VAL A 45 33.10 39.02 8.06
C VAL A 45 32.26 38.34 6.98
N ASN A 46 32.65 38.44 5.71
CA ASN A 46 31.91 37.78 4.62
C ASN A 46 31.94 36.26 4.79
N GLU A 47 33.10 35.68 5.10
CA GLU A 47 33.24 34.24 5.35
C GLU A 47 32.37 33.77 6.53
N ARG A 48 32.27 34.59 7.58
CA ARG A 48 31.36 34.31 8.71
C ARG A 48 29.89 34.42 8.34
N ILE A 49 29.53 35.33 7.44
CA ILE A 49 28.16 35.45 6.92
C ILE A 49 27.83 34.20 6.10
N ASP A 50 28.74 33.78 5.23
CA ASP A 50 28.56 32.57 4.42
C ASP A 50 28.39 31.32 5.33
N ASP A 51 29.19 31.17 6.39
CA ASP A 51 29.00 30.09 7.39
C ASP A 51 27.64 30.14 8.09
N VAL A 52 27.19 31.33 8.47
CA VAL A 52 25.87 31.49 9.11
C VAL A 52 24.75 31.16 8.14
N ASP A 53 24.85 31.58 6.87
CA ASP A 53 23.85 31.29 5.84
C ASP A 53 23.76 29.79 5.58
N ASP A 54 24.89 29.10 5.42
CA ASP A 54 24.93 27.64 5.24
C ASP A 54 24.28 26.91 6.44
N ARG A 55 24.59 27.33 7.66
CA ARG A 55 24.02 26.75 8.89
C ARG A 55 22.52 27.03 9.02
N LEU A 56 22.05 28.20 8.58
CA LEU A 56 20.62 28.51 8.57
C LEU A 56 19.89 27.67 7.54
N ILE A 57 20.45 27.48 6.35
CA ILE A 57 19.87 26.63 5.31
C ILE A 57 19.76 25.18 5.80
N ASP A 58 20.83 24.62 6.34
CA ASP A 58 20.86 23.26 6.88
C ASP A 58 19.88 23.07 8.06
N GLY A 59 19.86 24.04 8.99
CA GLY A 59 18.95 24.03 10.12
C GLY A 59 17.47 24.08 9.71
N LEU A 60 17.13 24.93 8.73
CA LEU A 60 15.77 25.02 8.20
C LEU A 60 15.36 23.74 7.46
N GLN A 61 16.26 23.14 6.68
CA GLN A 61 15.99 21.86 6.01
C GLN A 61 15.75 20.75 7.04
N THR A 62 16.59 20.66 8.07
CA THR A 62 16.45 19.69 9.16
C THR A 62 15.12 19.84 9.89
N MET A 63 14.75 21.07 10.25
CA MET A 63 13.47 21.35 10.93
C MET A 63 12.27 20.98 10.05
N ASN A 64 12.34 21.28 8.75
CA ASN A 64 11.27 20.96 7.82
C ASN A 64 11.08 19.44 7.68
N GLU A 65 12.17 18.67 7.59
CA GLU A 65 12.09 17.21 7.53
C GLU A 65 11.51 16.63 8.82
N GLN A 66 11.96 17.11 10.00
CA GLN A 66 11.40 16.70 11.29
C GLN A 66 9.90 17.02 11.42
N SER A 67 9.45 18.17 10.92
CA SER A 67 8.03 18.53 10.93
C SER A 67 7.20 17.58 10.07
N ARG A 68 7.71 17.20 8.89
CA ARG A 68 7.06 16.23 8.00
C ARG A 68 7.01 14.85 8.63
N ASP A 69 8.11 14.40 9.24
CA ASP A 69 8.15 13.13 9.96
C ASP A 69 7.12 13.09 11.09
N PHE A 70 7.02 14.16 11.88
CA PHE A 70 6.02 14.24 12.95
C PHE A 70 4.58 14.14 12.41
N GLU A 71 4.27 14.85 11.32
CA GLU A 71 2.95 14.80 10.69
C GLU A 71 2.64 13.40 10.11
N THR A 72 3.62 12.76 9.45
CA THR A 72 3.45 11.40 8.92
C THR A 72 3.26 10.36 10.02
N ILE A 73 3.97 10.48 11.14
CA ILE A 73 3.80 9.60 12.31
C ILE A 73 2.42 9.80 12.92
N ALA A 74 1.99 11.05 13.14
CA ALA A 74 0.69 11.36 13.73
C ALA A 74 -0.47 10.81 12.87
N THR A 75 -0.41 11.01 11.56
CA THR A 75 -1.41 10.48 10.62
C THR A 75 -1.39 8.95 10.56
N THR A 76 -0.22 8.33 10.56
CA THR A 76 -0.09 6.86 10.56
C THR A 76 -0.69 6.26 11.83
N MET A 77 -0.42 6.85 13.00
CA MET A 77 -1.00 6.39 14.26
C MET A 77 -2.52 6.50 14.26
N ALA A 78 -3.07 7.64 13.83
CA ALA A 78 -4.52 7.84 13.75
C ALA A 78 -5.21 6.83 12.82
N LEU A 79 -4.58 6.52 11.67
CA LEU A 79 -5.08 5.52 10.75
C LEU A 79 -5.02 4.11 11.36
N SER A 80 -3.92 3.74 12.01
CA SER A 80 -3.79 2.44 12.68
C SER A 80 -4.86 2.24 13.75
N THR A 81 -5.11 3.24 14.60
CA THR A 81 -6.21 3.18 15.59
C THR A 81 -7.57 3.00 14.92
N ARG A 82 -7.83 3.71 13.81
CA ARG A 82 -9.12 3.55 13.10
C ARG A 82 -9.26 2.17 12.46
N ILE A 83 -8.17 1.57 11.99
CA ILE A 83 -8.17 0.20 11.47
C ILE A 83 -8.53 -0.78 12.59
N GLU A 84 -7.91 -0.67 13.76
CA GLU A 84 -8.21 -1.52 14.92
C GLU A 84 -9.69 -1.41 15.34
N ASP A 85 -10.24 -0.19 15.40
CA ASP A 85 -11.66 0.03 15.69
C ASP A 85 -12.57 -0.66 14.68
N LEU A 86 -12.28 -0.49 13.37
CA LEU A 86 -13.07 -1.09 12.30
C LEU A 86 -12.97 -2.63 12.30
N GLU A 87 -11.80 -3.18 12.60
CA GLU A 87 -11.61 -4.62 12.77
C GLU A 87 -12.44 -5.16 13.95
N GLY A 88 -12.51 -4.41 15.06
CA GLY A 88 -13.37 -4.70 16.20
C GLY A 88 -14.86 -4.68 15.85
N GLU A 89 -15.33 -3.64 15.15
CA GLU A 89 -16.71 -3.54 14.66
C GLU A 89 -17.05 -4.69 13.71
N LEU A 90 -16.15 -5.05 12.79
CA LEU A 90 -16.34 -6.17 11.87
C LEU A 90 -16.41 -7.52 12.59
N ALA A 91 -15.61 -7.73 13.64
CA ALA A 91 -15.70 -8.93 14.48
C ALA A 91 -17.06 -9.01 15.20
N LEU A 92 -17.56 -7.89 15.74
CA LEU A 92 -18.89 -7.82 16.35
C LEU A 92 -20.00 -8.08 15.32
N CYS A 93 -19.94 -7.48 14.13
CA CYS A 93 -20.89 -7.76 13.05
C CYS A 93 -20.87 -9.22 12.63
N ARG A 94 -19.69 -9.82 12.44
CA ARG A 94 -19.54 -11.24 12.09
C ARG A 94 -20.14 -12.14 13.17
N THR A 95 -19.90 -11.86 14.45
CA THR A 95 -20.48 -12.65 15.54
C THR A 95 -21.99 -12.46 15.66
N ALA A 96 -22.51 -11.25 15.48
CA ALA A 96 -23.95 -10.98 15.47
C ALA A 96 -24.68 -11.63 14.29
N VAL A 97 -24.08 -11.61 13.09
CA VAL A 97 -24.57 -12.33 11.91
C VAL A 97 -24.49 -13.83 12.14
N GLY A 98 -23.38 -14.34 12.69
CA GLY A 98 -23.26 -15.74 13.09
C GLY A 98 -24.35 -16.15 14.07
N LYS A 99 -24.63 -15.33 15.10
CA LYS A 99 -25.70 -15.55 16.08
C LYS A 99 -27.10 -15.47 15.47
N ARG A 100 -27.31 -14.60 14.47
CA ARG A 100 -28.55 -14.61 13.67
C ARG A 100 -28.63 -15.82 12.76
N VAL A 101 -27.55 -16.34 12.21
CA VAL A 101 -27.54 -17.60 11.45
C VAL A 101 -27.73 -18.81 12.37
N SER A 102 -27.34 -18.72 13.64
CA SER A 102 -27.62 -19.74 14.66
C SER A 102 -29.05 -19.62 15.22
N SER A 103 -29.60 -18.41 15.38
CA SER A 103 -30.99 -18.17 15.79
C SER A 103 -31.98 -18.29 14.62
N ALA A 104 -31.49 -18.10 13.40
CA ALA A 104 -32.03 -18.59 12.15
C ALA A 104 -31.28 -19.87 11.75
N THR A 105 -31.05 -20.74 12.75
CA THR A 105 -31.53 -22.12 12.56
C THR A 105 -33.01 -21.92 12.29
N LEU A 106 -33.29 -21.60 11.02
CA LEU A 106 -34.58 -21.72 10.42
C LEU A 106 -35.04 -23.04 10.96
N SER A 107 -36.18 -22.99 11.64
CA SER A 107 -36.89 -24.20 11.98
C SER A 107 -36.67 -25.16 10.82
N ASN A 108 -36.29 -26.39 11.13
CA ASN A 108 -36.52 -27.50 10.23
C ASN A 108 -38.06 -27.67 10.06
N GLU A 109 -38.78 -26.57 9.82
CA GLU A 109 -40.05 -26.52 9.15
C GLU A 109 -39.75 -27.09 7.79
N ASP A 110 -40.25 -28.30 7.62
CA ASP A 110 -40.24 -29.10 6.42
C ASP A 110 -40.22 -28.23 5.16
N VAL A 111 -39.01 -27.98 4.64
CA VAL A 111 -38.81 -27.11 3.49
C VAL A 111 -39.49 -27.80 2.32
N SER A 112 -40.72 -27.39 2.05
CA SER A 112 -41.52 -27.92 0.97
C SER A 112 -40.77 -27.70 -0.34
N LYS A 113 -40.58 -28.77 -1.12
CA LYS A 113 -39.92 -28.72 -2.43
C LYS A 113 -40.54 -27.57 -3.24
N PRO A 114 -39.74 -26.63 -3.79
CA PRO A 114 -40.27 -25.56 -4.61
C PRO A 114 -41.18 -26.12 -5.70
N LYS A 115 -42.38 -25.56 -5.83
CA LYS A 115 -43.38 -25.99 -6.81
C LYS A 115 -42.77 -25.99 -8.22
N GLU A 116 -43.15 -26.96 -9.05
CA GLU A 116 -42.65 -27.07 -10.43
C GLU A 116 -42.77 -25.74 -11.17
N PHE A 117 -41.67 -25.32 -11.81
CA PHE A 117 -41.62 -24.11 -12.59
C PHE A 117 -42.53 -24.27 -13.82
N MET A 118 -43.67 -23.59 -13.80
CA MET A 118 -44.67 -23.62 -14.87
C MET A 118 -44.25 -22.73 -16.04
N ARG A 119 -43.05 -22.96 -16.60
CA ARG A 119 -42.52 -22.46 -17.88
C ARG A 119 -42.99 -21.06 -18.33
N THR A 120 -43.07 -20.11 -17.41
CA THR A 120 -43.46 -18.73 -17.70
C THR A 120 -42.32 -18.03 -18.41
N ARG A 121 -42.60 -17.23 -19.45
CA ARG A 121 -41.59 -16.44 -20.19
C ARG A 121 -41.18 -15.14 -19.48
N SER A 122 -41.36 -15.08 -18.16
CA SER A 122 -41.02 -13.92 -17.33
C SER A 122 -39.66 -14.13 -16.69
N VAL A 123 -38.71 -13.24 -16.97
CA VAL A 123 -37.35 -13.27 -16.38
C VAL A 123 -37.43 -13.18 -14.85
N CYS A 124 -38.36 -12.37 -14.32
CA CYS A 124 -38.58 -12.25 -12.88
C CYS A 124 -39.07 -13.55 -12.24
N ASP A 125 -39.86 -14.36 -12.95
CA ASP A 125 -40.33 -15.65 -12.45
C ASP A 125 -39.21 -16.69 -12.43
N VAL A 126 -38.32 -16.65 -13.42
CA VAL A 126 -37.12 -17.50 -13.49
C VAL A 126 -36.17 -17.15 -12.35
N ASP A 127 -35.87 -15.87 -12.15
CA ASP A 127 -34.96 -15.43 -11.08
C ASP A 127 -35.52 -15.76 -9.69
N ASN A 128 -36.82 -15.55 -9.48
CA ASN A 128 -37.48 -15.92 -8.23
C ASN A 128 -37.46 -17.44 -7.98
N PHE A 129 -37.58 -18.24 -9.04
CA PHE A 129 -37.49 -19.70 -8.95
C PHE A 129 -36.07 -20.16 -8.61
N LEU A 130 -35.05 -19.63 -9.29
CA LEU A 130 -33.65 -19.95 -9.03
C LEU A 130 -33.25 -19.58 -7.60
N TRP A 131 -33.69 -18.42 -7.12
CA TRP A 131 -33.46 -18.00 -5.74
C TRP A 131 -34.09 -18.98 -4.73
N LYS A 132 -35.33 -19.44 -4.97
CA LYS A 132 -36.01 -20.44 -4.12
C LYS A 132 -35.29 -21.80 -4.13
N MET A 133 -34.78 -22.23 -5.29
CA MET A 133 -34.03 -23.48 -5.42
C MET A 133 -32.69 -23.43 -4.68
N GLU A 134 -31.95 -22.34 -4.81
CA GLU A 134 -30.68 -22.17 -4.10
C GLU A 134 -30.88 -22.11 -2.58
N ASN A 135 -31.96 -21.47 -2.13
CA ASN A 135 -32.32 -21.45 -0.72
C ASN A 135 -32.75 -22.84 -0.21
N TYR A 136 -33.46 -23.62 -1.03
CA TYR A 136 -33.82 -25.01 -0.72
C TYR A 136 -32.59 -25.91 -0.56
N PHE A 137 -31.65 -25.87 -1.50
CA PHE A 137 -30.42 -26.67 -1.42
C PHE A 137 -29.56 -26.29 -0.22
N ARG A 138 -29.45 -24.99 0.07
CA ARG A 138 -28.76 -24.48 1.25
C ARG A 138 -29.38 -25.00 2.54
N ALA A 139 -30.71 -24.99 2.65
CA ALA A 139 -31.43 -25.51 3.82
C ALA A 139 -31.30 -27.04 3.97
N LYS A 140 -31.20 -27.78 2.86
CA LYS A 140 -30.97 -29.24 2.84
C LYS A 140 -29.49 -29.63 3.01
N GLY A 141 -28.56 -28.68 3.14
CA GLY A 141 -27.13 -28.95 3.26
C GLY A 141 -26.47 -29.43 1.97
N ILE A 142 -27.10 -29.25 0.81
CA ILE A 142 -26.56 -29.64 -0.50
C ILE A 142 -25.67 -28.50 -1.01
N THR A 143 -24.37 -28.59 -0.72
CA THR A 143 -23.35 -27.60 -1.09
C THR A 143 -22.52 -27.98 -2.32
N ASN A 144 -22.59 -29.23 -2.76
CA ASN A 144 -21.91 -29.72 -3.95
C ASN A 144 -22.77 -29.47 -5.20
N ASP A 145 -22.29 -28.64 -6.11
CA ASP A 145 -23.01 -28.27 -7.34
C ASP A 145 -23.28 -29.48 -8.27
N ALA A 146 -22.45 -30.52 -8.22
CA ALA A 146 -22.69 -31.77 -8.97
C ALA A 146 -23.92 -32.54 -8.43
N VAL A 147 -24.20 -32.43 -7.12
CA VAL A 147 -25.36 -33.05 -6.46
C VAL A 147 -26.62 -32.19 -6.66
N LYS A 148 -26.48 -30.85 -6.78
CA LYS A 148 -27.60 -29.94 -7.09
C LYS A 148 -28.23 -30.21 -8.46
N LEU A 149 -27.44 -30.66 -9.45
CA LEU A 149 -27.93 -30.93 -10.80
C LEU A 149 -28.67 -32.28 -10.94
N TYR A 150 -28.51 -33.20 -9.98
CA TYR A 150 -29.11 -34.54 -10.03
C TYR A 150 -29.51 -35.10 -8.65
N PRO A 151 -30.42 -34.46 -7.91
CA PRO A 151 -30.83 -34.96 -6.59
C PRO A 151 -31.62 -36.28 -6.63
N GLU A 152 -32.18 -36.67 -7.78
CA GLU A 152 -33.07 -37.85 -7.94
C GLU A 152 -32.42 -39.06 -8.65
N PHE A 153 -31.13 -39.00 -9.04
CA PHE A 153 -30.55 -40.02 -9.92
C PHE A 153 -29.24 -40.69 -9.47
N VAL A 154 -28.61 -40.23 -8.40
CA VAL A 154 -27.19 -40.57 -8.14
C VAL A 154 -27.05 -41.32 -6.83
N GLU A 155 -27.22 -42.64 -6.90
CA GLU A 155 -26.35 -43.67 -6.28
C GLU A 155 -27.12 -44.99 -6.20
N GLU A 156 -28.26 -45.04 -5.52
CA GLU A 156 -28.96 -46.30 -5.25
C GLU A 156 -29.55 -46.95 -6.51
N LYS A 157 -30.24 -46.17 -7.36
CA LYS A 157 -30.84 -46.68 -8.61
C LYS A 157 -29.78 -47.06 -9.65
N ALA A 158 -28.65 -46.35 -9.66
CA ALA A 158 -27.52 -46.65 -10.53
C ALA A 158 -26.76 -47.91 -10.06
N GLN A 159 -26.52 -48.05 -8.75
CA GLN A 159 -25.93 -49.25 -8.15
C GLN A 159 -26.81 -50.47 -8.32
N ALA A 160 -28.12 -50.35 -8.09
CA ALA A 160 -29.07 -51.44 -8.31
C ALA A 160 -29.11 -51.91 -9.78
N LYS A 161 -29.03 -50.96 -10.73
CA LYS A 161 -28.96 -51.28 -12.16
C LYS A 161 -27.67 -52.01 -12.53
N LEU A 162 -26.53 -51.58 -11.99
CA LEU A 162 -25.23 -52.24 -12.21
C LEU A 162 -25.21 -53.66 -11.62
N GLN A 163 -25.69 -53.83 -10.40
CA GLN A 163 -25.81 -55.15 -9.75
C GLN A 163 -26.70 -56.10 -10.56
N TRP A 164 -27.83 -55.62 -11.08
CA TRP A 164 -28.71 -56.41 -11.93
C TRP A 164 -28.03 -56.87 -13.23
N ILE A 165 -27.24 -56.01 -13.89
CA ILE A 165 -26.50 -56.37 -15.11
C ILE A 165 -25.42 -57.43 -14.81
N ILE A 166 -24.70 -57.29 -13.70
CA ILE A 166 -23.68 -58.25 -13.27
C ILE A 166 -24.31 -59.62 -13.00
N GLN A 167 -25.45 -59.65 -12.30
CA GLN A 167 -26.18 -60.88 -11.99
C GLN A 167 -26.70 -61.60 -13.24
N GLN A 168 -27.17 -60.85 -14.25
CA GLN A 168 -27.59 -61.44 -15.52
C GLN A 168 -26.42 -62.02 -16.31
N GLY A 169 -25.23 -61.40 -16.24
CA GLY A 169 -24.02 -61.93 -16.86
C GLY A 169 -23.56 -63.25 -16.23
N THR A 170 -23.53 -63.33 -14.90
CA THR A 170 -23.10 -64.54 -14.18
C THR A 170 -24.07 -65.71 -14.37
N GLU A 171 -25.38 -65.45 -14.43
CA GLU A 171 -26.39 -66.48 -14.71
C GLU A 171 -26.27 -67.07 -16.12
N MET A 172 -25.96 -66.24 -17.12
CA MET A 172 -25.77 -66.68 -18.50
C MET A 172 -24.49 -67.51 -18.65
N GLU A 173 -23.43 -67.13 -17.93
CA GLU A 173 -22.17 -67.87 -17.89
C GLU A 173 -22.35 -69.24 -17.22
N GLN A 174 -23.01 -69.31 -16.05
CA GLN A 174 -23.30 -70.58 -15.37
C GLN A 174 -24.19 -71.50 -16.20
N ARG A 175 -25.22 -70.94 -16.86
CA ARG A 175 -26.09 -71.70 -17.77
C ARG A 175 -25.32 -72.24 -18.98
N GLY A 176 -24.36 -71.49 -19.50
CA GLY A 176 -23.47 -71.94 -20.57
C GLY A 176 -22.58 -73.09 -20.11
N VAL A 177 -21.94 -72.96 -18.95
CA VAL A 177 -21.08 -73.98 -18.34
C VAL A 177 -21.87 -75.26 -18.04
N GLN A 178 -23.09 -75.15 -17.52
CA GLN A 178 -23.94 -76.30 -17.22
C GLN A 178 -24.39 -77.04 -18.50
N LYS A 179 -24.75 -76.30 -19.56
CA LYS A 179 -25.07 -76.94 -20.86
C LYS A 179 -23.88 -77.68 -21.46
N LEU A 180 -22.67 -77.16 -21.29
CA LEU A 180 -21.45 -77.83 -21.73
C LEU A 180 -21.15 -79.07 -20.88
N SER A 181 -21.34 -79.01 -19.56
CA SER A 181 -21.14 -80.20 -18.70
C SER A 181 -22.18 -81.29 -18.98
N GLU A 182 -23.44 -80.93 -19.21
CA GLU A 182 -24.49 -81.87 -19.61
C GLU A 182 -24.18 -82.52 -20.97
N ALA A 183 -23.73 -81.75 -21.96
CA ALA A 183 -23.31 -82.29 -23.26
C ALA A 183 -22.11 -83.25 -23.16
N MET A 184 -21.20 -83.01 -22.21
CA MET A 184 -20.02 -83.85 -21.98
C MET A 184 -20.31 -85.12 -21.16
N THR A 185 -21.46 -85.17 -20.46
CA THR A 185 -21.86 -86.34 -19.63
C THR A 185 -22.71 -87.34 -20.43
N VAL A 186 -23.20 -86.97 -21.62
CA VAL A 186 -24.07 -87.78 -22.49
C VAL A 186 -23.31 -88.48 -23.64
N VAL A 187 -21.99 -88.32 -23.72
CA VAL A 187 -21.08 -89.02 -24.67
C VAL A 187 -20.34 -90.15 -23.93
#